data_AF-A0A7C1U9Q3-F1
#
_entry.id   AF-A0A7C1U9Q3-F1
#
_cell.length_a   1.000
_cell.length_b   1.000
_cell.length_c   1.000
_cell.angle_alpha   90.00
_cell.angle_beta   90.00
_cell.angle_gamma   90.00
#
_symmetry.space_group_name_H-M   'P 1'
#
loop_
_entity.id
_entity.type
_entity.pdbx_description
1 polymer ?
#
loop_
_entity_poly.entity_id
_entity_poly.type
_entity_poly.pdbx_seq_one_letter_code
_entity_poly.pdbx_strand_id
1 'polypeptide(L)'
;MKRNLLCVVLTAIVLSVCSNAVPAPPESARTNDRPRVIVTSDGEIDDECSMVRFLLYANEWDIEGIVTSSSQYHWQGHRWAGDDWIEPYLNAYAQVYPNLVKHDPTYPTPEYLRQRTALGNVKAEGEMDEVTAGSQLIAKVLLDETDDRPIWLQAWGGPNTIA
;
A
#
# COMPACT_ATOMS: atom_id res chain seq x y z
N MET A 1 -34.89 67.62 -56.50
CA MET A 1 -34.29 68.37 -55.37
C MET A 1 -34.41 67.51 -54.11
N LYS A 2 -33.36 67.52 -53.28
CA LYS A 2 -32.85 66.36 -52.52
C LYS A 2 -33.68 66.02 -51.26
N ARG A 3 -33.88 64.71 -51.02
CA ARG A 3 -34.46 64.11 -49.80
C ARG A 3 -33.38 64.02 -48.70
N ASN A 4 -33.82 64.28 -47.47
CA ASN A 4 -33.06 64.18 -46.21
C ASN A 4 -32.48 62.79 -45.98
N LEU A 5 -31.27 62.70 -45.40
CA LEU A 5 -30.95 61.60 -44.50
C LEU A 5 -29.92 62.04 -43.45
N LEU A 6 -30.40 62.09 -42.21
CA LEU A 6 -29.66 62.30 -40.98
C LEU A 6 -29.02 60.95 -40.61
N CYS A 7 -27.70 60.83 -40.66
CA CYS A 7 -27.00 59.64 -40.15
C CYS A 7 -26.49 59.93 -38.72
N VAL A 8 -27.24 59.44 -37.73
CA VAL A 8 -26.77 59.32 -36.34
C VAL A 8 -25.89 58.06 -36.27
N VAL A 9 -24.60 58.23 -36.05
CA VAL A 9 -23.66 57.12 -35.81
C VAL A 9 -23.68 56.80 -34.32
N LEU A 10 -24.41 55.76 -33.92
CA LEU A 10 -24.32 55.18 -32.59
C LEU A 10 -23.08 54.27 -32.55
N THR A 11 -22.04 54.69 -31.82
CA THR A 11 -20.84 53.87 -31.63
C THR A 11 -21.07 52.99 -30.40
N ALA A 12 -21.31 51.69 -30.60
CA ALA A 12 -21.40 50.72 -29.52
C ALA A 12 -19.98 50.38 -29.02
N ILE A 13 -19.63 50.83 -27.82
CA ILE A 13 -18.41 50.42 -27.12
C ILE A 13 -18.67 49.04 -26.52
N VAL A 14 -18.12 47.99 -27.14
CA VAL A 14 -18.10 46.64 -26.58
C VAL A 14 -16.96 46.56 -25.58
N LEU A 15 -17.29 46.58 -24.29
CA LEU A 15 -16.35 46.26 -23.20
C LEU A 15 -16.05 44.75 -23.26
N SER A 16 -14.93 44.39 -23.88
CA SER A 16 -14.35 43.06 -23.75
C SER A 16 -13.80 42.92 -22.34
N VAL A 17 -14.54 42.24 -21.47
CA VAL A 17 -14.03 41.79 -20.17
C VAL A 17 -13.07 40.64 -20.46
N CYS A 18 -11.77 40.92 -20.43
CA CYS A 18 -10.75 39.89 -20.43
C CYS A 18 -10.85 39.10 -19.12
N SER A 19 -11.48 37.93 -19.16
CA SER A 19 -11.39 36.95 -18.08
C SER A 19 -9.94 36.47 -18.00
N ASN A 20 -9.16 37.07 -17.10
CA ASN A 20 -7.87 36.52 -16.68
C ASN A 20 -8.15 35.28 -15.83
N ALA A 21 -8.37 34.13 -16.48
CA ALA A 21 -8.30 32.85 -15.81
C ALA A 21 -6.86 32.66 -15.34
N VAL A 22 -6.65 32.78 -14.04
CA VAL A 22 -5.39 32.40 -13.41
C VAL A 22 -5.21 30.91 -13.67
N PRO A 23 -4.15 30.46 -14.37
CA PRO A 23 -3.90 29.04 -14.52
C PRO A 23 -3.73 28.44 -13.13
N ALA A 24 -4.49 27.37 -12.86
CA ALA A 24 -4.28 26.58 -11.65
C ALA A 24 -2.80 26.16 -11.60
N PRO A 25 -2.17 26.13 -10.42
CA PRO A 25 -0.83 25.57 -10.29
C PRO A 25 -0.80 24.19 -10.94
N PRO A 26 0.31 23.78 -11.56
CA PRO A 26 0.44 22.39 -12.00
C PRO A 26 0.16 21.50 -10.79
N GLU A 27 -0.80 20.60 -10.94
CA GLU A 27 -1.06 19.53 -9.97
C GLU A 27 0.28 18.84 -9.76
N SER A 28 0.90 19.03 -8.59
CA SER A 28 2.17 18.38 -8.29
C SER A 28 1.92 16.90 -8.48
N ALA A 29 2.63 16.26 -9.40
CA ALA A 29 2.65 14.81 -9.48
C ALA A 29 2.92 14.33 -8.05
N ARG A 30 1.91 13.71 -7.42
CA ARG A 30 2.06 13.14 -6.08
C ARG A 30 3.24 12.18 -6.20
N THR A 31 4.40 12.56 -5.68
CA THR A 31 5.44 11.59 -5.41
C THR A 31 4.79 10.60 -4.46
N ASN A 32 4.75 9.32 -4.83
CA ASN A 32 4.14 8.30 -3.99
C ASN A 32 5.06 8.11 -2.77
N ASP A 33 4.88 8.96 -1.77
CA ASP A 33 5.73 9.01 -0.58
C ASP A 33 5.35 7.93 0.46
N ARG A 34 4.43 7.02 0.10
CA ARG A 34 4.06 5.88 0.95
C ARG A 34 5.30 5.02 1.21
N PRO A 35 5.62 4.69 2.47
CA PRO A 35 6.73 3.80 2.76
C PRO A 35 6.44 2.41 2.20
N ARG A 36 7.46 1.77 1.64
CA ARG A 36 7.40 0.36 1.24
C ARG A 36 7.70 -0.50 2.45
N VAL A 37 6.88 -1.51 2.73
CA VAL A 37 7.02 -2.33 3.94
C VAL A 37 6.98 -3.82 3.65
N ILE A 38 7.81 -4.58 4.35
CA ILE A 38 7.68 -6.03 4.50
C ILE A 38 7.54 -6.30 6.00
N VAL A 39 6.54 -7.09 6.37
CA VAL A 39 6.35 -7.55 7.75
C VAL A 39 6.72 -9.02 7.84
N THR A 40 7.54 -9.40 8.82
CA THR A 40 7.72 -10.80 9.23
C THR A 40 7.12 -11.00 10.62
N SER A 41 6.33 -12.05 10.82
CA SER A 41 5.53 -12.24 12.04
C SER A 41 5.36 -13.73 12.35
N ASP A 42 5.39 -14.09 13.62
CA ASP A 42 5.31 -15.47 14.11
C ASP A 42 3.93 -15.87 14.65
N GLY A 43 2.95 -14.96 14.54
CA GLY A 43 1.54 -15.25 14.81
C GLY A 43 1.24 -15.44 16.30
N GLU A 44 1.96 -14.74 17.18
CA GLU A 44 1.55 -14.61 18.57
C GLU A 44 0.22 -13.83 18.67
N ILE A 45 -0.42 -13.85 19.85
CA ILE A 45 -1.73 -13.22 20.04
C ILE A 45 -1.68 -11.70 19.80
N ASP A 46 -0.54 -11.07 20.07
CA ASP A 46 -0.30 -9.66 19.78
C ASP A 46 -0.01 -9.40 18.28
N ASP A 47 0.60 -10.35 17.57
CA ASP A 47 0.71 -10.32 16.10
C ASP A 47 -0.65 -10.37 15.43
N GLU A 48 -1.55 -11.23 15.91
CA GLU A 48 -2.92 -11.31 15.38
C GLU A 48 -3.64 -9.97 15.50
N CYS A 49 -3.51 -9.30 16.65
CA CYS A 49 -4.06 -7.97 16.89
C CYS A 49 -3.38 -6.91 16.00
N SER A 50 -2.06 -7.00 15.86
CA SER A 50 -1.27 -6.11 15.01
C SER A 50 -1.60 -6.28 13.53
N MET A 51 -1.89 -7.50 13.08
CA MET A 51 -2.30 -7.82 11.72
C MET A 51 -3.63 -7.17 11.37
N VAL A 52 -4.62 -7.23 12.27
CA VAL A 52 -5.90 -6.52 12.08
C VAL A 52 -5.66 -5.02 11.89
N ARG A 53 -4.86 -4.41 12.77
CA ARG A 53 -4.55 -2.98 12.67
C ARG A 53 -3.78 -2.66 11.39
N PHE A 54 -2.81 -3.48 11.02
CA PHE A 54 -1.99 -3.30 9.83
C PHE A 54 -2.85 -3.34 8.55
N LEU A 55 -3.75 -4.31 8.43
CA LEU A 55 -4.67 -4.42 7.30
C LEU A 55 -5.64 -3.24 7.22
N LEU A 56 -6.11 -2.74 8.37
CA LEU A 56 -6.98 -1.55 8.43
C LEU A 56 -6.25 -0.23 8.14
N TYR A 57 -4.92 -0.22 8.03
CA TYR A 57 -4.10 0.93 7.64
C TYR A 57 -3.33 0.68 6.34
N ALA A 58 -3.70 -0.36 5.58
CA ALA A 58 -2.99 -0.77 4.38
C ALA A 58 -3.02 0.27 3.24
N ASN A 59 -3.84 1.32 3.35
CA ASN A 59 -3.82 2.49 2.47
C ASN A 59 -2.65 3.45 2.75
N GLU A 60 -1.92 3.31 3.87
CA GLU A 60 -0.86 4.23 4.27
C GLU A 60 0.54 3.80 3.78
N TRP A 61 0.73 2.55 3.33
CA TRP A 61 2.03 2.00 2.95
C TRP A 61 1.94 0.98 1.83
N ASP A 62 2.98 0.88 1.00
CA ASP A 62 3.05 -0.12 -0.06
C ASP A 62 3.51 -1.46 0.54
N ILE A 63 2.57 -2.41 0.70
CA ILE A 63 2.85 -3.73 1.29
C ILE A 63 3.54 -4.60 0.25
N GLU A 64 4.85 -4.76 0.41
CA GLU A 64 5.66 -5.58 -0.48
C GLU A 64 5.75 -7.04 0.01
N GLY A 65 5.42 -7.31 1.28
CA GLY A 65 5.40 -8.65 1.84
C GLY A 65 4.74 -8.75 3.21
N ILE A 66 4.02 -9.84 3.43
CA ILE A 66 3.54 -10.31 4.74
C ILE A 66 4.04 -11.75 4.88
N VAL A 67 5.05 -11.97 5.70
CA VAL A 67 5.78 -13.24 5.75
C VAL A 67 5.65 -13.87 7.11
N THR A 68 5.15 -15.10 7.17
CA THR A 68 5.15 -15.85 8.42
C THR A 68 6.57 -16.33 8.73
N SER A 69 7.11 -16.00 9.89
CA SER A 69 8.45 -16.41 10.38
C SER A 69 8.35 -17.17 11.69
N SER A 70 9.45 -17.75 12.19
CA SER A 70 9.53 -18.25 13.57
C SER A 70 10.10 -17.21 14.53
N SER A 71 10.04 -17.52 15.82
CA SER A 71 10.71 -16.79 16.90
C SER A 71 11.17 -17.75 18.01
N GLN A 72 11.61 -17.21 19.16
CA GLN A 72 11.83 -17.98 20.39
C GLN A 72 10.53 -18.39 21.12
N TYR A 73 9.36 -17.98 20.62
CA TYR A 73 8.06 -18.33 21.20
C TYR A 73 7.21 -19.18 20.26
N HIS A 74 7.25 -18.94 18.94
CA HIS A 74 6.41 -19.61 17.95
C HIS A 74 7.25 -20.23 16.82
N TRP A 75 7.14 -21.55 16.63
CA TRP A 75 7.66 -22.33 15.49
C TRP A 75 6.95 -23.70 15.44
N GLN A 76 7.08 -24.45 14.33
CA GLN A 76 6.39 -25.74 14.12
C GLN A 76 6.62 -26.80 15.23
N GLY A 77 7.73 -26.70 15.96
CA GLY A 77 8.09 -27.58 17.08
C GLY A 77 7.69 -27.06 18.47
N HIS A 78 6.98 -25.92 18.55
CA HIS A 78 6.51 -25.30 19.79
C HIS A 78 5.06 -24.81 19.63
N ARG A 79 4.65 -23.75 20.34
CA ARG A 79 3.31 -23.14 20.29
C ARG A 79 3.03 -22.54 18.91
N TRP A 80 2.75 -23.36 17.91
CA TRP A 80 2.58 -22.91 16.53
C TRP A 80 1.14 -22.48 16.23
N ALA A 81 0.97 -21.30 15.64
CA ALA A 81 -0.33 -20.79 15.19
C ALA A 81 -0.85 -21.49 13.92
N GLY A 82 0.04 -22.16 13.17
CA GLY A 82 -0.24 -22.78 11.88
C GLY A 82 0.41 -22.01 10.72
N ASP A 83 0.76 -22.72 9.65
CA ASP A 83 1.42 -22.11 8.48
C ASP A 83 0.49 -21.11 7.75
N ASP A 84 -0.82 -21.22 7.97
CA ASP A 84 -1.89 -20.43 7.36
C ASP A 84 -2.58 -19.47 8.34
N TRP A 85 -1.97 -19.17 9.49
CA TRP A 85 -2.59 -18.33 10.53
C TRP A 85 -3.04 -16.92 10.03
N ILE A 86 -2.41 -16.40 8.98
CA ILE A 86 -2.75 -15.10 8.36
C ILE A 86 -4.07 -15.17 7.56
N GLU A 87 -4.44 -16.34 7.06
CA GLU A 87 -5.56 -16.55 6.12
C GLU A 87 -6.92 -16.07 6.66
N PRO A 88 -7.31 -16.33 7.93
CA PRO A 88 -8.51 -15.76 8.52
C PRO A 88 -8.56 -14.23 8.49
N TYR A 89 -7.43 -13.55 8.68
CA TYR A 89 -7.36 -12.08 8.68
C TYR A 89 -7.50 -11.50 7.27
N LEU A 90 -6.88 -12.13 6.27
CA LEU A 90 -7.08 -11.76 4.86
C LEU A 90 -8.52 -12.00 4.41
N ASN A 91 -9.15 -13.08 4.88
CA ASN A 91 -10.58 -13.34 4.64
C ASN A 91 -11.48 -12.29 5.28
N ALA A 92 -11.17 -11.85 6.49
CA ALA A 92 -11.90 -10.77 7.16
C ALA A 92 -11.70 -9.42 6.43
N TYR A 93 -10.46 -9.10 6.02
CA TYR A 93 -10.16 -7.91 5.21
C TYR A 93 -10.96 -7.90 3.91
N ALA A 94 -11.02 -9.02 3.18
CA ALA A 94 -11.78 -9.14 1.94
C ALA A 94 -13.28 -8.83 2.13
N GLN A 95 -13.87 -9.21 3.26
CA GLN A 95 -15.27 -8.91 3.57
C GLN A 95 -15.52 -7.42 3.81
N VAL A 96 -14.57 -6.71 4.43
CA VAL A 96 -14.71 -5.27 4.74
C VAL A 96 -14.16 -4.35 3.66
N TYR A 97 -13.33 -4.88 2.75
CA TYR A 97 -12.69 -4.13 1.65
C TYR A 97 -13.67 -3.27 0.83
N PRO A 98 -14.88 -3.73 0.44
CA PRO A 98 -15.84 -2.88 -0.28
C PRO A 98 -16.29 -1.63 0.48
N ASN A 99 -16.16 -1.62 1.81
CA ASN A 99 -16.41 -0.44 2.62
C ASN A 99 -15.16 0.42 2.78
N LEU A 100 -13.97 -0.18 2.98
CA LEU A 100 -12.70 0.54 3.09
C LEU A 100 -12.44 1.45 1.88
N VAL A 101 -12.64 0.92 0.67
CA VAL A 101 -12.42 1.68 -0.57
C VAL A 101 -13.37 2.85 -0.80
N LYS A 102 -14.49 2.91 -0.06
CA LYS A 102 -15.37 4.10 -0.05
C LYS A 102 -14.77 5.25 0.73
N HIS A 103 -13.89 4.96 1.68
CA HIS A 103 -13.20 5.95 2.51
C HIS A 103 -11.87 6.39 1.90
N ASP A 104 -11.15 5.46 1.29
CA ASP A 104 -9.91 5.75 0.57
C ASP A 104 -9.73 4.74 -0.59
N PRO A 105 -9.64 5.17 -1.87
CA PRO A 105 -9.47 4.24 -2.99
C PRO A 105 -8.09 3.57 -3.04
N THR A 106 -7.15 3.96 -2.17
CA THR A 106 -5.75 3.47 -2.18
C THR A 106 -5.51 2.25 -1.29
N TYR A 107 -6.55 1.69 -0.67
CA TYR A 107 -6.48 0.37 -0.02
C TYR A 107 -6.14 -0.71 -1.06
N PRO A 108 -5.19 -1.62 -0.79
CA PRO A 108 -4.82 -2.69 -1.72
C PRO A 108 -5.94 -3.73 -1.84
N THR A 109 -6.05 -4.37 -3.01
CA THR A 109 -7.03 -5.44 -3.20
C THR A 109 -6.71 -6.65 -2.32
N PRO A 110 -7.72 -7.42 -1.89
CA PRO A 110 -7.48 -8.68 -1.17
C PRO A 110 -6.57 -9.64 -1.94
N GLU A 111 -6.71 -9.72 -3.26
CA GLU A 111 -5.87 -10.56 -4.12
C GLU A 111 -4.41 -10.10 -4.12
N TYR A 112 -4.17 -8.78 -4.12
CA TYR A 112 -2.81 -8.23 -4.03
C TYR A 112 -2.15 -8.64 -2.71
N LEU A 113 -2.86 -8.50 -1.58
CA LEU A 113 -2.33 -8.88 -0.27
C LEU A 113 -1.99 -10.37 -0.20
N ARG A 114 -2.85 -11.24 -0.76
CA ARG A 114 -2.60 -12.68 -0.83
C ARG A 114 -1.36 -13.00 -1.66
N GLN A 115 -1.18 -12.33 -2.81
CA GLN A 115 0.02 -12.51 -3.64
C GLN A 115 1.31 -12.06 -2.96
N ARG A 116 1.22 -11.17 -1.96
CA ARG A 116 2.34 -10.72 -1.13
C ARG A 116 2.45 -11.46 0.19
N THR A 117 1.64 -12.50 0.42
CA THR A 117 1.71 -13.32 1.63
C THR A 117 2.48 -14.60 1.36
N ALA A 118 3.45 -14.94 2.20
CA ALA A 118 4.28 -16.12 2.00
C ALA A 118 4.72 -16.77 3.33
N LEU A 119 4.98 -18.09 3.29
CA LEU A 119 5.56 -18.81 4.42
C LEU A 119 7.08 -18.69 4.38
N GLY A 120 7.66 -18.20 5.47
CA GLY A 120 9.08 -18.07 5.71
C GLY A 120 9.68 -19.26 6.44
N ASN A 121 10.77 -18.99 7.16
CA ASN A 121 11.54 -19.95 7.93
C ASN A 121 10.84 -20.19 9.28
N VAL A 122 10.11 -21.31 9.40
CA VAL A 122 9.19 -21.58 10.54
C VAL A 122 9.49 -22.88 11.30
N LYS A 123 10.49 -23.66 10.86
CA LYS A 123 10.73 -25.01 11.37
C LYS A 123 11.25 -25.04 12.80
N ALA A 124 12.15 -24.12 13.14
CA ALA A 124 12.76 -24.00 14.45
C ALA A 124 13.07 -22.53 14.78
N GLU A 125 13.35 -22.26 16.04
CA GLU A 125 13.90 -20.98 16.49
C GLU A 125 15.21 -20.67 15.75
N GLY A 126 15.28 -19.51 15.09
CA GLY A 126 16.52 -19.02 14.47
C GLY A 126 17.01 -19.82 13.26
N GLU A 127 16.18 -20.65 12.65
CA GLU A 127 16.52 -21.40 11.43
C GLU A 127 16.66 -20.44 10.24
N MET A 128 17.76 -20.52 9.49
CA MET A 128 18.11 -19.61 8.37
C MET A 128 18.70 -20.34 7.14
N ASP A 129 18.83 -21.67 7.19
CA ASP A 129 19.51 -22.44 6.14
C ASP A 129 18.59 -22.68 4.94
N GLU A 130 17.29 -22.77 5.17
CA GLU A 130 16.32 -23.10 4.13
C GLU A 130 15.89 -21.89 3.31
N VAL A 131 15.94 -22.04 1.99
CA VAL A 131 15.30 -21.10 1.07
C VAL A 131 13.80 -21.35 1.05
N THR A 132 13.04 -20.43 1.62
CA THR A 132 11.58 -20.47 1.72
C THR A 132 10.90 -19.53 0.73
N ALA A 133 9.58 -19.70 0.53
CA ALA A 133 8.80 -18.77 -0.30
C ALA A 133 8.88 -17.33 0.24
N GLY A 134 8.88 -17.17 1.57
CA GLY A 134 9.10 -15.90 2.25
C GLY A 134 10.47 -15.29 1.95
N SER A 135 11.56 -16.05 2.11
CA SER A 135 12.91 -15.57 1.79
C SER A 135 13.06 -15.16 0.32
N GLN A 136 12.45 -15.90 -0.61
CA GLN A 136 12.46 -15.58 -2.04
C GLN A 136 11.66 -14.33 -2.37
N LEU A 137 10.51 -14.13 -1.71
CA LEU A 137 9.73 -12.90 -1.83
C LEU A 137 10.54 -11.69 -1.34
N ILE A 138 11.17 -11.79 -0.18
CA ILE A 138 12.04 -10.73 0.37
C ILE A 138 13.17 -10.43 -0.60
N ALA A 139 13.93 -11.46 -1.02
CA ALA A 139 15.04 -11.29 -1.96
C ALA A 139 14.59 -10.63 -3.27
N LYS A 140 13.44 -11.04 -3.81
CA LYS A 140 12.88 -10.42 -5.02
C LYS A 140 12.60 -8.93 -4.83
N VAL A 141 12.04 -8.53 -3.69
CA VAL A 141 11.75 -7.12 -3.40
C VAL A 141 13.04 -6.32 -3.19
N LEU A 142 14.01 -6.87 -2.46
CA LEU A 142 15.28 -6.19 -2.17
C LEU A 142 16.16 -6.00 -3.41
N LEU A 143 16.03 -6.88 -4.41
CA LEU A 143 16.78 -6.82 -5.66
C LEU A 143 16.04 -6.07 -6.77
N ASP A 144 14.87 -5.51 -6.49
CA ASP A 144 14.08 -4.76 -7.46
C ASP A 144 14.59 -3.31 -7.58
N GLU A 145 15.26 -3.01 -8.69
CA GLU A 145 15.80 -1.68 -9.00
C GLU A 145 14.79 -0.76 -9.71
N THR A 146 13.51 -1.15 -9.81
CA THR A 146 12.49 -0.31 -10.46
C THR A 146 11.94 0.82 -9.56
N ASP A 147 12.20 0.74 -8.25
CA ASP A 147 11.77 1.71 -7.26
C ASP A 147 12.89 1.99 -6.25
N ASP A 148 13.47 3.19 -6.34
CA ASP A 148 14.59 3.64 -5.50
C ASP A 148 14.18 3.97 -4.05
N ARG A 149 12.89 3.92 -3.70
CA ARG A 149 12.44 4.18 -2.31
C ARG A 149 12.95 3.06 -1.38
N PRO A 150 13.38 3.41 -0.15
CA PRO A 150 13.82 2.41 0.81
C PRO A 150 12.67 1.48 1.21
N ILE A 151 13.04 0.25 1.53
CA ILE A 151 12.15 -0.79 2.04
C ILE A 151 12.34 -0.96 3.55
N TRP A 152 11.24 -0.96 4.28
CA TRP A 152 11.23 -1.12 5.73
C TRP A 152 10.87 -2.57 6.09
N LEU A 153 11.85 -3.30 6.62
CA LEU A 153 11.67 -4.65 7.14
C LEU A 153 11.25 -4.57 8.61
N GLN A 154 10.04 -5.03 8.91
CA GLN A 154 9.50 -5.08 10.26
C GLN A 154 9.52 -6.52 10.77
N ALA A 155 10.44 -6.83 11.69
CA ALA A 155 10.49 -8.12 12.37
C ALA A 155 9.62 -8.05 13.64
N TRP A 156 8.38 -8.53 13.55
CA TRP A 156 7.49 -8.64 14.71
C TRP A 156 7.78 -9.90 15.53
N GLY A 157 8.25 -10.96 14.86
CA GLY A 157 8.83 -12.16 15.46
C GLY A 157 10.35 -12.23 15.38
N GLY A 158 10.88 -13.42 15.03
CA GLY A 158 12.30 -13.60 14.75
C GLY A 158 12.73 -13.03 13.38
N PRO A 159 13.97 -12.55 13.24
CA PRO A 159 14.48 -12.00 11.98
C PRO A 159 14.98 -13.08 11.00
N ASN A 160 14.75 -14.36 11.28
CA ASN A 160 15.43 -15.47 10.64
C ASN A 160 15.09 -15.66 9.15
N THR A 161 13.89 -15.26 8.72
CA THR A 161 13.55 -15.25 7.28
C THR A 161 14.18 -14.07 6.52
N ILE A 162 14.58 -13.02 7.26
CA ILE A 162 15.24 -11.83 6.69
C ILE A 162 16.75 -12.06 6.54
N ALA A 163 17.35 -12.73 7.52
CA ALA A 163 18.80 -12.96 7.66
C ALA A 163 19.36 -13.91 6.58
#